data_AF-A0A8T3VXL2-F1
#
_entry.id   AF-A0A8T3VXL2-F1
#
_cell.length_a   1.000
_cell.length_b   1.000
_cell.length_c   1.000
_cell.angle_alpha   90.00
_cell.angle_beta   90.00
_cell.angle_gamma   90.00
#
_symmetry.space_group_name_H-M   'P 1'
#
loop_
_entity.id
_entity.type
_entity.pdbx_description
1 polymer ?
#
loop_
_entity_poly.entity_id
_entity_poly.type
_entity_poly.pdbx_seq_one_letter_code
_entity_poly.pdbx_strand_id
1 'polypeptide(L)'
;MKIFRYMKRPLVSSENRKAANQVAYTRKGTDIVETLGSGTASRRKIPTVWVTAKNGQKWEIPVDPKTGRVPDEYLYARFLATHQGSRNGRERNILIDIGKDADMLHEIPAGGFTPQQLIETGWWQGVNESDIIGIDDTGALAFARELEAAAKSAQAQGKKMIFLMPEESAERARQILSKDFNASEIKKAVRNGGIIIKEGNPGRGASGCYVSMQESSSLKTPVIILGKDWNEETLVHEFTHHLRHVDETRGGLTRTPLKLNENGERISSTRYAPKEYNSALNLEEASTVAESLVRIQAPSAGANGYYAATTVHGDTPYKRYLHDRDIMVPGGSQPLRGHRAERQVVQKFGETSISHMGYYRPGSNAGRYLEERKAKGNLPVASKPSKKKKAPDMTGFGTKGPGMVGAEASKSKNRRATKARR
;
A
#
# COMPACT_ATOMS: atom_id res chain seq x y z
N MET A 1 10.23 34.88 -49.36
CA MET A 1 10.88 34.56 -48.07
C MET A 1 10.32 33.23 -47.56
N LYS A 2 11.24 32.26 -47.36
CA LYS A 2 11.17 30.89 -46.81
C LYS A 2 9.81 30.15 -46.68
N ILE A 3 9.67 29.17 -47.58
CA ILE A 3 8.79 28.00 -47.56
C ILE A 3 9.28 27.02 -46.47
N PHE A 4 8.42 26.61 -45.54
CA PHE A 4 8.68 25.46 -44.67
C PHE A 4 8.06 24.19 -45.26
N ARG A 5 8.93 23.34 -45.82
CA ARG A 5 8.67 21.94 -46.14
C ARG A 5 8.41 21.17 -44.84
N TYR A 6 7.17 20.77 -44.59
CA TYR A 6 6.90 19.64 -43.71
C TYR A 6 7.24 18.35 -44.47
N MET A 7 8.32 17.70 -44.07
CA MET A 7 8.63 16.34 -44.50
C MET A 7 7.54 15.41 -43.94
N LYS A 8 6.63 14.98 -44.82
CA LYS A 8 5.82 13.78 -44.59
C LYS A 8 6.78 12.61 -44.39
N ARG A 9 6.93 12.14 -43.15
CA ARG A 9 7.49 10.81 -42.89
C ARG A 9 6.53 9.79 -43.53
N PRO A 10 7.03 8.78 -44.23
CA PRO A 10 6.18 7.76 -44.83
C PRO A 10 5.45 7.01 -43.72
N LEU A 11 4.13 6.93 -43.83
CA LEU A 11 3.33 5.86 -43.26
C LEU A 11 3.95 4.56 -43.78
N VAL A 12 4.64 3.83 -42.91
CA VAL A 12 5.14 2.50 -43.23
C VAL A 12 3.92 1.60 -43.38
N SER A 13 3.51 1.37 -44.64
CA SER A 13 2.53 0.35 -44.99
C SER A 13 3.14 -1.02 -44.66
N SER A 14 2.64 -1.64 -43.60
CA SER A 14 3.06 -2.96 -43.16
C SER A 14 2.50 -4.05 -44.08
N GLU A 15 3.05 -4.19 -45.28
CA GLU A 15 2.90 -5.39 -46.10
C GLU A 15 4.10 -6.32 -45.87
N ASN A 16 4.11 -6.99 -44.72
CA ASN A 16 4.85 -8.23 -44.53
C ASN A 16 4.22 -9.03 -43.37
N ARG A 17 3.19 -9.82 -43.71
CA ARG A 17 2.44 -10.68 -42.79
C ARG A 17 3.22 -11.94 -42.43
N LYS A 18 4.26 -11.82 -41.60
CA LYS A 18 4.77 -12.91 -40.72
C LYS A 18 5.34 -12.26 -39.45
N ALA A 19 4.74 -12.56 -38.29
CA ALA A 19 5.07 -12.07 -36.92
C ALA A 19 4.39 -10.78 -36.41
N ALA A 20 3.07 -10.64 -36.59
CA ALA A 20 2.27 -9.76 -35.72
C ALA A 20 2.07 -10.42 -34.34
N ASN A 21 2.00 -9.63 -33.26
CA ASN A 21 1.54 -10.11 -31.96
C ASN A 21 0.15 -10.74 -32.14
N GLN A 22 0.01 -12.04 -31.88
CA GLN A 22 -1.29 -12.71 -32.00
C GLN A 22 -1.96 -12.77 -30.64
N VAL A 23 -3.19 -12.25 -30.55
CA VAL A 23 -4.10 -12.52 -29.42
C VAL A 23 -4.47 -14.00 -29.49
N ALA A 24 -3.63 -14.84 -28.90
CA ALA A 24 -3.81 -16.27 -28.86
C ALA A 24 -4.82 -16.62 -27.75
N TYR A 25 -6.11 -16.48 -28.07
CA TYR A 25 -7.24 -17.08 -27.37
C TYR A 25 -7.60 -16.55 -25.97
N THR A 26 -8.85 -16.09 -25.85
CA THR A 26 -9.53 -15.69 -24.61
C THR A 26 -9.96 -16.92 -23.81
N ARG A 27 -9.15 -17.37 -22.84
CA ARG A 27 -9.67 -18.18 -21.74
C ARG A 27 -10.14 -17.23 -20.64
N LYS A 28 -11.37 -17.40 -20.13
CA LYS A 28 -11.81 -16.74 -18.90
C LYS A 28 -10.98 -17.29 -17.72
N GLY A 29 -9.78 -16.75 -17.49
CA GLY A 29 -9.20 -16.74 -16.15
C GLY A 29 -10.05 -15.80 -15.30
N THR A 30 -10.35 -16.19 -14.07
CA THR A 30 -11.06 -15.32 -13.13
C THR A 30 -10.15 -15.05 -11.96
N ASP A 31 -9.62 -13.83 -11.94
CA ASP A 31 -8.92 -13.29 -10.79
C ASP A 31 -9.92 -13.03 -9.66
N ILE A 32 -9.56 -13.31 -8.40
CA ILE A 32 -10.49 -13.20 -7.26
C ILE A 32 -9.97 -12.19 -6.24
N VAL A 33 -10.72 -11.09 -6.09
CA VAL A 33 -10.45 -10.03 -5.12
C VAL A 33 -11.49 -10.07 -4.01
N GLU A 34 -11.05 -10.15 -2.75
CA GLU A 34 -11.92 -10.04 -1.56
C GLU A 34 -11.57 -8.77 -0.76
N THR A 35 -12.57 -7.97 -0.40
CA THR A 35 -12.41 -6.73 0.39
C THR A 35 -12.45 -7.01 1.91
N LEU A 36 -11.82 -6.14 2.70
CA LEU A 36 -12.07 -5.94 4.16
C LEU A 36 -12.89 -4.67 4.36
N GLY A 37 -13.65 -4.55 5.45
CA GLY A 37 -14.45 -3.35 5.75
C GLY A 37 -15.86 -3.25 5.16
N SER A 38 -16.32 -4.23 4.37
CA SER A 38 -17.72 -4.29 3.91
C SER A 38 -18.46 -5.46 4.58
N GLY A 39 -19.69 -5.24 5.05
CA GLY A 39 -20.50 -6.19 5.84
C GLY A 39 -20.80 -7.57 5.21
N THR A 40 -20.25 -7.83 4.03
CA THR A 40 -19.86 -9.14 3.50
C THR A 40 -18.64 -8.85 2.64
N ALA A 41 -17.52 -9.55 2.80
CA ALA A 41 -16.40 -9.42 1.88
C ALA A 41 -16.92 -9.71 0.46
N SER A 42 -17.06 -8.68 -0.38
CA SER A 42 -17.64 -8.87 -1.70
C SER A 42 -16.56 -9.46 -2.59
N ARG A 43 -16.58 -10.79 -2.73
CA ARG A 43 -15.71 -11.50 -3.64
C ARG A 43 -16.03 -11.06 -5.07
N ARG A 44 -15.15 -10.26 -5.67
CA ARG A 44 -15.25 -9.83 -7.06
C ARG A 44 -14.38 -10.72 -7.93
N LYS A 45 -14.96 -11.26 -9.01
CA LYS A 45 -14.20 -11.90 -10.08
C LYS A 45 -13.81 -10.85 -11.11
N ILE A 46 -12.52 -10.72 -11.37
CA ILE A 46 -11.99 -9.85 -12.43
C ILE A 46 -11.56 -10.76 -13.57
N PRO A 47 -12.17 -10.64 -14.76
CA PRO A 47 -11.76 -11.43 -15.91
C PRO A 47 -10.31 -11.12 -16.30
N THR A 48 -9.60 -12.12 -16.78
CA THR A 48 -8.27 -11.97 -17.39
C THR A 48 -8.27 -12.47 -18.83
N VAL A 49 -7.33 -11.96 -19.62
CA VAL A 49 -7.08 -12.38 -21.00
C VAL A 49 -5.62 -12.78 -21.13
N TRP A 50 -5.36 -13.88 -21.83
CA TRP A 50 -4.01 -14.29 -22.19
C TRP A 50 -3.58 -13.65 -23.50
N VAL A 51 -2.43 -12.99 -23.51
CA VAL A 51 -1.84 -12.37 -24.70
C VAL A 51 -0.46 -12.96 -24.94
N THR A 52 -0.15 -13.32 -26.20
CA THR A 52 1.16 -13.85 -26.59
C THR A 52 1.98 -12.75 -27.27
N ALA A 53 3.11 -12.39 -26.68
CA ALA A 53 4.04 -11.41 -27.23
C ALA A 53 4.85 -11.99 -28.41
N LYS A 54 5.53 -11.13 -29.19
CA LYS A 54 6.32 -11.51 -30.38
C LYS A 54 7.40 -12.56 -30.08
N ASN A 55 7.91 -12.58 -28.85
CA ASN A 55 8.91 -13.54 -28.37
C ASN A 55 8.31 -14.90 -27.94
N GLY A 56 6.99 -15.11 -28.13
CA GLY A 56 6.28 -16.32 -27.73
C GLY A 56 5.88 -16.38 -26.25
N GLN A 57 6.28 -15.39 -25.43
CA GLN A 57 5.92 -15.34 -24.02
C GLN A 57 4.44 -14.98 -23.86
N LYS A 58 3.78 -15.66 -22.92
CA LYS A 58 2.36 -15.46 -22.62
C LYS A 58 2.18 -14.65 -21.34
N TRP A 59 1.25 -13.72 -21.37
CA TRP A 59 0.92 -12.84 -20.26
C TRP A 59 -0.56 -12.92 -19.95
N GLU A 60 -0.90 -13.09 -18.68
CA GLU A 60 -2.27 -12.97 -18.20
C GLU A 60 -2.51 -11.53 -17.77
N ILE A 61 -3.48 -10.86 -18.40
CA ILE A 61 -3.76 -9.44 -18.23
C ILE A 61 -5.21 -9.23 -17.78
N PRO A 62 -5.44 -8.58 -16.63
CA PRO A 62 -6.78 -8.25 -16.14
C PRO A 62 -7.53 -7.29 -17.06
N VAL A 63 -8.82 -7.53 -17.25
CA VAL A 63 -9.69 -6.71 -18.09
C VAL A 63 -10.99 -6.36 -17.38
N ASP A 64 -11.44 -5.13 -17.56
CA ASP A 64 -12.80 -4.75 -17.22
C ASP A 64 -13.77 -5.43 -18.20
N PRO A 65 -14.76 -6.21 -17.72
CA PRO A 65 -15.69 -6.94 -18.59
C PRO A 65 -16.60 -6.04 -19.44
N LYS A 66 -16.82 -4.79 -19.03
CA LYS A 66 -17.69 -3.84 -19.73
C LYS A 66 -16.93 -3.12 -20.84
N THR A 67 -15.68 -2.76 -20.61
CA THR A 67 -14.89 -1.96 -21.56
C THR A 67 -13.92 -2.78 -22.40
N GLY A 68 -13.54 -3.99 -21.95
CA GLY A 68 -12.47 -4.79 -22.56
C GLY A 68 -11.07 -4.18 -22.38
N ARG A 69 -10.93 -3.19 -21.49
CA ARG A 69 -9.69 -2.45 -21.24
C ARG A 69 -9.06 -2.90 -19.92
N VAL A 70 -7.76 -2.67 -19.78
CA VAL A 70 -7.04 -2.93 -18.52
C VAL A 70 -7.40 -1.85 -17.51
N PRO A 71 -7.90 -2.19 -16.31
CA PRO A 71 -8.23 -1.18 -15.30
C PRO A 71 -6.96 -0.47 -14.80
N ASP A 72 -7.08 0.83 -14.51
CA ASP A 72 -5.95 1.67 -14.07
C ASP A 72 -5.23 1.09 -12.85
N GLU A 73 -5.95 0.55 -11.86
CA GLU A 73 -5.33 -0.09 -10.70
C GLU A 73 -4.33 -1.19 -11.06
N TYR A 74 -4.53 -1.91 -12.16
CA TYR A 74 -3.61 -2.95 -12.62
C TYR A 74 -2.42 -2.39 -13.39
N LEU A 75 -2.57 -1.25 -14.08
CA LEU A 75 -1.45 -0.53 -14.66
C LEU A 75 -0.54 -0.02 -13.53
N TYR A 76 -1.08 0.73 -12.58
CA TYR A 76 -0.28 1.23 -11.46
C TYR A 76 0.28 0.11 -10.58
N ALA A 77 -0.45 -0.98 -10.37
CA ALA A 77 0.09 -2.14 -9.66
C ALA A 77 1.24 -2.81 -10.43
N ARG A 78 1.16 -2.86 -11.77
CA ARG A 78 2.27 -3.35 -12.61
C ARG A 78 3.50 -2.45 -12.49
N PHE A 79 3.28 -1.14 -12.45
CA PHE A 79 4.33 -0.17 -12.22
C PHE A 79 5.00 -0.34 -10.85
N LEU A 80 4.21 -0.47 -9.79
CA LEU A 80 4.67 -0.62 -8.40
C LEU A 80 5.31 -1.99 -8.10
N ALA A 81 5.09 -3.00 -8.95
CA ALA A 81 5.66 -4.34 -8.79
C ALA A 81 7.16 -4.39 -9.16
N THR A 82 8.03 -3.94 -8.24
CA THR A 82 9.49 -3.79 -8.47
C THR A 82 10.24 -5.09 -8.80
N HIS A 83 9.68 -6.24 -8.39
CA HIS A 83 10.22 -7.57 -8.65
C HIS A 83 9.78 -8.13 -10.02
N GLN A 84 8.91 -7.43 -10.75
CA GLN A 84 8.41 -7.81 -12.06
C GLN A 84 8.77 -6.72 -13.10
N GLY A 85 8.76 -7.09 -14.37
CA GLY A 85 8.95 -6.11 -15.45
C GLY A 85 10.38 -5.55 -15.57
N SER A 86 11.38 -6.23 -14.99
CA SER A 86 12.80 -5.94 -15.22
C SER A 86 13.38 -6.97 -16.18
N ARG A 87 13.99 -6.51 -17.28
CA ARG A 87 14.65 -7.41 -18.25
C ARG A 87 15.97 -8.00 -17.72
N ASN A 88 16.60 -7.31 -16.77
CA ASN A 88 17.93 -7.69 -16.26
C ASN A 88 17.85 -8.57 -15.01
N GLY A 89 16.64 -9.00 -14.60
CA GLY A 89 16.42 -9.77 -13.37
C GLY A 89 16.73 -9.01 -12.08
N ARG A 90 17.09 -7.72 -12.16
CA ARG A 90 17.32 -6.84 -11.02
C ARG A 90 16.03 -6.18 -10.58
N GLU A 91 15.85 -6.00 -9.28
CA GLU A 91 14.72 -5.27 -8.74
C GLU A 91 14.73 -3.80 -9.22
N ARG A 92 13.58 -3.30 -9.66
CA ARG A 92 13.38 -1.91 -10.07
C ARG A 92 13.32 -0.97 -8.88
N ASN A 93 13.54 0.32 -9.13
CA ASN A 93 13.37 1.36 -8.13
C ASN A 93 12.43 2.44 -8.66
N ILE A 94 11.20 2.43 -8.15
CA ILE A 94 10.13 3.38 -8.48
C ILE A 94 10.60 4.84 -8.51
N LEU A 95 11.43 5.25 -7.55
CA LEU A 95 11.89 6.63 -7.44
C LEU A 95 12.90 7.01 -8.53
N ILE A 96 13.62 6.01 -9.05
CA ILE A 96 14.52 6.18 -10.21
C ILE A 96 13.68 6.21 -11.49
N ASP A 97 12.72 5.30 -11.60
CA ASP A 97 11.86 5.16 -12.79
C ASP A 97 11.11 6.47 -13.08
N ILE A 98 10.42 7.08 -12.09
CA ILE A 98 9.75 8.39 -12.27
C ILE A 98 10.70 9.60 -12.27
N GLY A 99 12.00 9.36 -12.08
CA GLY A 99 13.00 10.43 -11.99
C GLY A 99 13.46 10.92 -13.36
N LYS A 100 13.24 10.13 -14.41
CA LYS A 100 13.67 10.43 -15.77
C LYS A 100 12.83 9.65 -16.78
N ASP A 101 12.31 10.35 -17.77
CA ASP A 101 11.60 9.73 -18.88
C ASP A 101 12.48 8.73 -19.66
N ALA A 102 11.87 7.63 -20.08
CA ALA A 102 12.39 6.70 -21.06
C ALA A 102 12.44 7.32 -22.46
N ASP A 103 13.20 6.68 -23.36
CA ASP A 103 13.34 7.16 -24.74
C ASP A 103 12.02 7.05 -25.54
N MET A 104 11.10 6.21 -25.09
CA MET A 104 9.80 5.99 -25.71
C MET A 104 8.68 6.23 -24.69
N LEU A 105 7.79 7.17 -25.04
CA LEU A 105 6.61 7.52 -24.25
C LEU A 105 5.34 7.09 -24.99
N HIS A 106 4.41 6.47 -24.27
CA HIS A 106 3.13 6.01 -24.78
C HIS A 106 1.98 6.81 -24.14
N GLU A 107 1.15 7.42 -24.98
CA GLU A 107 -0.10 8.02 -24.53
C GLU A 107 -1.12 6.94 -24.19
N ILE A 108 -1.85 7.13 -23.09
CA ILE A 108 -3.00 6.29 -22.75
C ILE A 108 -4.11 6.54 -23.79
N PRO A 109 -4.53 5.53 -24.58
CA PRO A 109 -5.60 5.71 -25.55
C PRO A 109 -6.90 6.16 -24.88
N ALA A 110 -7.77 6.85 -25.63
CA ALA A 110 -9.09 7.20 -25.13
C ALA A 110 -9.84 5.96 -24.59
N GLY A 111 -10.21 6.00 -23.30
CA GLY A 111 -10.86 4.88 -22.61
C GLY A 111 -9.92 3.80 -22.06
N GLY A 112 -8.60 3.96 -22.18
CA GLY A 112 -7.59 3.06 -21.63
C GLY A 112 -7.03 2.05 -22.64
N PHE A 113 -6.01 1.30 -22.22
CA PHE A 113 -5.37 0.29 -23.07
C PHE A 113 -6.19 -1.00 -23.16
N THR A 114 -6.21 -1.63 -24.34
CA THR A 114 -6.51 -3.08 -24.42
C THR A 114 -5.27 -3.89 -24.01
N PRO A 115 -5.44 -5.15 -23.57
CA PRO A 115 -4.31 -6.05 -23.31
C PRO A 115 -3.32 -6.18 -24.48
N GLN A 116 -3.84 -6.22 -25.71
CA GLN A 116 -3.03 -6.33 -26.92
C GLN A 116 -2.17 -5.08 -27.12
N GLN A 117 -2.76 -3.90 -26.97
CA GLN A 117 -2.02 -2.63 -27.11
C GLN A 117 -0.89 -2.53 -26.09
N LEU A 118 -1.12 -2.93 -24.83
CA LEU A 118 -0.06 -2.93 -23.80
C LEU A 118 1.11 -3.83 -24.19
N ILE A 119 0.85 -5.03 -24.72
CA ILE A 119 1.90 -5.92 -25.19
C ILE A 119 2.62 -5.35 -26.42
N GLU A 120 1.92 -4.62 -27.28
CA GLU A 120 2.53 -3.94 -28.44
C GLU A 120 3.46 -2.80 -28.03
N THR A 121 3.17 -2.09 -26.95
CA THR A 121 4.07 -1.06 -26.39
C THR A 121 5.36 -1.66 -25.80
N GLY A 122 5.35 -2.93 -25.38
CA GLY A 122 6.45 -3.54 -24.64
C GLY A 122 6.46 -3.22 -23.14
N TRP A 123 5.70 -2.20 -22.72
CA TRP A 123 5.65 -1.71 -21.34
C TRP A 123 5.24 -2.79 -20.33
N TRP A 124 4.22 -3.59 -20.65
CA TRP A 124 3.76 -4.63 -19.75
C TRP A 124 4.86 -5.67 -19.49
N GLN A 125 5.71 -5.94 -20.48
CA GLN A 125 6.81 -6.89 -20.39
C GLN A 125 8.02 -6.30 -19.65
N GLY A 126 8.33 -5.03 -19.91
CA GLY A 126 9.45 -4.29 -19.35
C GLY A 126 9.07 -2.84 -19.08
N VAL A 127 8.60 -2.56 -17.86
CA VAL A 127 8.06 -1.24 -17.47
C VAL A 127 9.13 -0.15 -17.53
N ASN A 128 10.42 -0.49 -17.47
CA ASN A 128 11.52 0.47 -17.54
C ASN A 128 12.14 0.59 -18.95
N GLU A 129 11.53 0.00 -19.99
CA GLU A 129 12.01 0.08 -21.37
C GLU A 129 11.30 1.16 -22.20
N SER A 130 10.07 1.45 -21.82
CA SER A 130 9.25 2.56 -22.30
C SER A 130 8.40 3.03 -21.14
N ASP A 131 7.89 4.26 -21.22
CA ASP A 131 7.04 4.83 -20.19
C ASP A 131 5.63 5.03 -20.75
N ILE A 132 4.63 4.96 -19.88
CA ILE A 132 3.27 5.43 -20.13
C ILE A 132 3.12 6.80 -19.47
N ILE A 133 2.70 7.79 -20.26
CA ILE A 133 2.49 9.16 -19.80
C ILE A 133 1.47 9.17 -18.66
N GLY A 134 1.88 9.77 -17.53
CA GLY A 134 1.12 9.85 -16.29
C GLY A 134 1.26 8.66 -15.33
N ILE A 135 1.97 7.58 -15.70
CA ILE A 135 2.13 6.39 -14.84
C ILE A 135 3.57 6.26 -14.34
N ASP A 136 4.53 6.29 -15.25
CA ASP A 136 5.95 6.08 -14.94
C ASP A 136 6.89 7.02 -15.69
N ASP A 137 6.34 8.09 -16.27
CA ASP A 137 7.09 9.25 -16.73
C ASP A 137 7.32 10.27 -15.58
N THR A 138 8.06 11.34 -15.87
CA THR A 138 8.20 12.47 -14.94
C THR A 138 6.87 13.20 -14.67
N GLY A 139 5.88 13.05 -15.57
CA GLY A 139 4.50 13.51 -15.39
C GLY A 139 3.70 12.73 -14.34
N ALA A 140 4.09 11.48 -14.04
CA ALA A 140 3.49 10.63 -13.00
C ALA A 140 3.58 11.22 -11.60
N LEU A 141 4.42 12.26 -11.42
CA LEU A 141 4.40 13.14 -10.25
C LEU A 141 3.02 13.78 -10.01
N ALA A 142 2.06 13.75 -10.92
CA ALA A 142 0.68 14.12 -10.60
C ALA A 142 0.05 13.17 -9.55
N PHE A 143 0.26 11.86 -9.70
CA PHE A 143 -0.37 10.83 -8.86
C PHE A 143 0.52 10.32 -7.73
N ALA A 144 1.84 10.38 -7.93
CA ALA A 144 2.88 9.89 -7.02
C ALA A 144 3.64 11.05 -6.34
N ARG A 145 2.92 12.00 -5.72
CA ARG A 145 3.52 13.18 -5.08
C ARG A 145 4.17 12.89 -3.74
N GLU A 146 5.05 13.80 -3.36
CA GLU A 146 5.58 13.85 -2.01
C GLU A 146 4.47 14.17 -1.01
N LEU A 147 4.66 13.68 0.21
CA LEU A 147 3.90 14.15 1.36
C LEU A 147 4.54 15.47 1.82
N GLU A 148 4.20 16.59 1.18
CA GLU A 148 4.92 17.88 1.29
C GLU A 148 5.14 18.34 2.74
N ALA A 149 4.17 18.12 3.63
CA ALA A 149 4.23 18.47 5.06
C ALA A 149 4.86 17.39 5.97
N ALA A 150 5.27 16.24 5.42
CA ALA A 150 5.87 15.16 6.18
C ALA A 150 7.39 15.34 6.34
N ALA A 151 7.98 14.60 7.28
CA ALA A 151 9.45 14.55 7.41
C ALA A 151 10.10 14.09 6.09
N LYS A 152 11.32 14.55 5.78
CA LYS A 152 12.05 14.21 4.54
C LYS A 152 12.06 12.71 4.20
N SER A 153 12.18 11.86 5.22
CA SER A 153 12.16 10.41 5.03
C SER A 153 10.80 9.85 4.60
N ALA A 154 9.71 10.55 4.85
CA ALA A 154 8.34 10.21 4.43
C ALA A 154 7.99 10.82 3.07
N GLN A 155 8.47 12.03 2.76
CA GLN A 155 8.24 12.70 1.46
C GLN A 155 8.58 11.77 0.29
N ALA A 156 9.78 11.18 0.30
CA ALA A 156 10.20 10.22 -0.74
C ALA A 156 9.38 8.93 -0.76
N GLN A 157 8.79 8.51 0.37
CA GLN A 157 7.92 7.33 0.43
C GLN A 157 6.51 7.64 -0.08
N GLY A 158 6.07 8.89 0.00
CA GLY A 158 4.82 9.38 -0.61
C GLY A 158 4.75 9.07 -2.10
N LYS A 159 5.88 9.14 -2.82
CA LYS A 159 5.95 8.79 -4.25
C LYS A 159 5.72 7.31 -4.57
N LYS A 160 5.57 6.45 -3.56
CA LYS A 160 5.15 5.04 -3.71
C LYS A 160 3.67 4.83 -3.33
N MET A 161 2.96 5.90 -3.05
CA MET A 161 1.52 5.93 -2.84
C MET A 161 0.89 6.56 -4.07
N ILE A 162 0.07 5.78 -4.78
CA ILE A 162 -0.62 6.26 -5.98
C ILE A 162 -2.02 6.69 -5.60
N PHE A 163 -2.38 7.95 -5.89
CA PHE A 163 -3.70 8.51 -5.59
C PHE A 163 -4.57 8.58 -6.85
N LEU A 164 -5.46 7.62 -7.06
CA LEU A 164 -6.41 7.61 -8.19
C LEU A 164 -7.73 8.28 -7.79
N MET A 165 -7.69 9.61 -7.69
CA MET A 165 -8.81 10.45 -7.26
C MET A 165 -8.61 11.90 -7.74
N PRO A 166 -9.62 12.79 -7.66
CA PRO A 166 -9.43 14.21 -7.92
C PRO A 166 -8.32 14.81 -7.05
N GLU A 167 -7.58 15.80 -7.56
CA GLU A 167 -6.39 16.33 -6.87
C GLU A 167 -6.72 16.94 -5.50
N GLU A 168 -7.91 17.54 -5.33
CA GLU A 168 -8.38 18.04 -4.03
C GLU A 168 -8.48 16.90 -2.99
N SER A 169 -9.06 15.77 -3.39
CA SER A 169 -9.15 14.58 -2.55
C SER A 169 -7.77 13.96 -2.28
N ALA A 170 -6.91 13.92 -3.29
CA ALA A 170 -5.54 13.42 -3.15
C ALA A 170 -4.75 14.25 -2.15
N GLU A 171 -4.83 15.58 -2.25
CA GLU A 171 -4.17 16.51 -1.34
C GLU A 171 -4.69 16.36 0.09
N ARG A 172 -6.01 16.28 0.27
CA ARG A 172 -6.62 15.96 1.57
C ARG A 172 -6.10 14.65 2.15
N ALA A 173 -5.97 13.61 1.33
CA ALA A 173 -5.46 12.31 1.76
C ALA A 173 -3.98 12.40 2.20
N ARG A 174 -3.13 13.10 1.43
CA ARG A 174 -1.72 13.32 1.79
C ARG A 174 -1.57 14.08 3.11
N GLN A 175 -2.41 15.09 3.34
CA GLN A 175 -2.42 15.86 4.58
C GLN A 175 -2.79 14.97 5.78
N ILE A 176 -3.87 14.19 5.67
CA ILE A 176 -4.29 13.22 6.70
C ILE A 176 -3.17 12.22 6.98
N LEU A 177 -2.58 11.60 5.95
CA LEU A 177 -1.51 10.61 6.14
C LEU A 177 -0.27 11.21 6.84
N SER A 178 0.11 12.43 6.49
CA SER A 178 1.22 13.17 7.14
C SER A 178 0.90 13.56 8.58
N LYS A 179 -0.39 13.78 8.87
CA LYS A 179 -0.92 14.22 10.15
C LYS A 179 -1.25 13.07 11.11
N ASP A 180 -1.54 11.87 10.64
CA ASP A 180 -2.02 10.79 11.52
C ASP A 180 -1.05 9.60 11.59
N PHE A 181 -0.06 9.59 10.71
CA PHE A 181 1.01 8.59 10.70
C PHE A 181 2.38 9.27 10.76
N ASN A 182 3.36 8.58 11.34
CA ASN A 182 4.74 9.04 11.35
C ASN A 182 5.51 8.49 10.14
N ALA A 183 6.69 9.05 9.91
CA ALA A 183 7.51 8.67 8.75
C ALA A 183 7.94 7.19 8.72
N SER A 184 8.11 6.57 9.90
CA SER A 184 8.42 5.13 9.96
C SER A 184 7.24 4.29 9.51
N GLU A 185 6.02 4.67 9.87
CA GLU A 185 4.79 3.97 9.46
C GLU A 185 4.56 4.11 7.96
N ILE A 186 4.66 5.33 7.43
CA ILE A 186 4.58 5.59 5.98
C ILE A 186 5.60 4.75 5.22
N LYS A 187 6.85 4.68 5.70
CA LYS A 187 7.89 3.85 5.09
C LYS A 187 7.58 2.36 5.11
N LYS A 188 6.96 1.86 6.18
CA LYS A 188 6.57 0.44 6.30
C LYS A 188 5.39 0.11 5.39
N ALA A 189 4.43 1.03 5.26
CA ALA A 189 3.28 0.89 4.38
C ALA A 189 3.71 0.59 2.93
N VAL A 190 4.67 1.37 2.41
CA VAL A 190 5.10 1.24 1.00
C VAL A 190 6.32 0.35 0.78
N ARG A 191 6.75 -0.43 1.79
CA ARG A 191 7.99 -1.23 1.72
C ARG A 191 7.95 -2.29 0.62
N ASN A 192 6.77 -2.86 0.38
CA ASN A 192 6.57 -3.99 -0.53
C ASN A 192 5.97 -3.55 -1.88
N GLY A 193 6.66 -2.62 -2.56
CA GLY A 193 6.25 -2.14 -3.89
C GLY A 193 5.36 -0.89 -3.88
N GLY A 194 4.54 -0.67 -2.85
CA GLY A 194 3.72 0.55 -2.71
C GLY A 194 2.27 0.26 -2.33
N ILE A 195 1.41 1.26 -2.48
CA ILE A 195 -0.03 1.16 -2.25
C ILE A 195 -0.78 2.08 -3.21
N ILE A 196 -1.99 1.65 -3.60
CA ILE A 196 -2.93 2.48 -4.36
C ILE A 196 -4.04 2.95 -3.44
N ILE A 197 -4.38 4.23 -3.47
CA ILE A 197 -5.50 4.84 -2.77
C ILE A 197 -6.39 5.47 -3.82
N LYS A 198 -7.66 5.07 -3.92
CA LYS A 198 -8.57 5.53 -4.96
C LYS A 198 -9.91 5.95 -4.38
N GLU A 199 -10.57 6.89 -5.05
CA GLU A 199 -12.01 7.09 -4.86
C GLU A 199 -12.79 6.12 -5.76
N GLY A 200 -13.89 5.59 -5.24
CA GLY A 200 -14.70 4.63 -5.98
C GLY A 200 -15.86 4.08 -5.17
N ASN A 201 -16.36 2.91 -5.58
CA ASN A 201 -17.39 2.19 -4.84
C ASN A 201 -16.74 1.17 -3.90
N PRO A 202 -16.70 1.42 -2.58
CA PRO A 202 -16.12 0.48 -1.61
C PRO A 202 -17.00 -0.75 -1.35
N GLY A 203 -18.23 -0.77 -1.88
CA GLY A 203 -19.21 -1.82 -1.65
C GLY A 203 -20.45 -1.31 -0.91
N ARG A 204 -21.48 -2.16 -0.81
CA ARG A 204 -22.79 -1.77 -0.27
C ARG A 204 -22.69 -1.33 1.19
N GLY A 205 -23.02 -0.06 1.45
CA GLY A 205 -23.11 0.49 2.80
C GLY A 205 -21.77 0.81 3.48
N ALA A 206 -20.65 0.70 2.76
CA ALA A 206 -19.32 1.01 3.29
C ALA A 206 -18.89 2.43 2.90
N SER A 207 -18.17 3.12 3.80
CA SER A 207 -17.55 4.43 3.50
C SER A 207 -16.14 4.28 2.92
N GLY A 208 -15.49 3.15 3.18
CA GLY A 208 -14.19 2.77 2.65
C GLY A 208 -14.05 1.25 2.66
N CYS A 209 -13.05 0.73 1.94
CA CYS A 209 -12.64 -0.66 2.08
C CYS A 209 -11.15 -0.84 1.74
N TYR A 210 -10.55 -1.84 2.35
CA TYR A 210 -9.16 -2.22 2.14
C TYR A 210 -9.08 -3.56 1.43
N VAL A 211 -8.32 -3.60 0.34
CA VAL A 211 -7.96 -4.80 -0.41
C VAL A 211 -6.49 -5.09 -0.12
N SER A 212 -6.26 -6.09 0.74
CA SER A 212 -4.92 -6.62 0.97
C SER A 212 -4.38 -7.37 -0.24
N MET A 213 -3.06 -7.56 -0.30
CA MET A 213 -2.44 -8.55 -1.18
C MET A 213 -3.02 -9.93 -0.84
N GLN A 214 -3.45 -10.68 -1.84
CA GLN A 214 -4.16 -11.95 -1.66
C GLN A 214 -3.59 -13.03 -2.56
N GLU A 215 -3.51 -14.28 -2.06
CA GLU A 215 -3.04 -15.41 -2.86
C GLU A 215 -3.92 -15.65 -4.09
N SER A 216 -5.22 -15.36 -3.97
CA SER A 216 -6.23 -15.54 -5.00
C SER A 216 -6.31 -14.41 -6.02
N SER A 217 -5.53 -13.33 -5.81
CA SER A 217 -5.54 -12.16 -6.67
C SER A 217 -4.23 -11.99 -7.45
N SER A 218 -4.31 -11.66 -8.73
CA SER A 218 -3.20 -11.18 -9.56
C SER A 218 -2.80 -9.74 -9.22
N LEU A 219 -3.69 -8.99 -8.55
CA LEU A 219 -3.40 -7.67 -8.00
C LEU A 219 -2.56 -7.83 -6.73
N LYS A 220 -1.23 -7.90 -6.90
CA LYS A 220 -0.27 -8.02 -5.79
C LYS A 220 0.13 -6.67 -5.18
N THR A 221 -0.67 -5.64 -5.41
CA THR A 221 -0.51 -4.31 -4.78
C THR A 221 -1.74 -4.04 -3.93
N PRO A 222 -1.59 -3.65 -2.65
CA PRO A 222 -2.72 -3.32 -1.80
C PRO A 222 -3.46 -2.08 -2.34
N VAL A 223 -4.79 -2.07 -2.17
CA VAL A 223 -5.65 -0.97 -2.60
C VAL A 223 -6.56 -0.53 -1.47
N ILE A 224 -6.62 0.78 -1.23
CA ILE A 224 -7.64 1.42 -0.39
C ILE A 224 -8.64 2.08 -1.33
N ILE A 225 -9.92 1.75 -1.17
CA ILE A 225 -11.02 2.35 -1.93
C ILE A 225 -11.84 3.19 -0.97
N LEU A 226 -11.95 4.48 -1.25
CA LEU A 226 -12.72 5.44 -0.47
C LEU A 226 -14.02 5.76 -1.21
N GLY A 227 -15.14 5.73 -0.48
CA GLY A 227 -16.44 6.13 -1.01
C GLY A 227 -16.50 7.62 -1.34
N LYS A 228 -17.53 8.02 -2.07
CA LYS A 228 -17.86 9.43 -2.23
C LYS A 228 -18.09 10.04 -0.83
N ASP A 229 -17.54 11.22 -0.58
CA ASP A 229 -17.64 11.95 0.69
C ASP A 229 -16.94 11.30 1.89
N TRP A 230 -15.88 10.51 1.64
CA TRP A 230 -15.03 9.95 2.71
C TRP A 230 -14.44 11.03 3.63
N ASN A 231 -14.12 10.66 4.87
CA ASN A 231 -13.56 11.56 5.89
C ASN A 231 -12.25 11.00 6.51
N GLU A 232 -11.67 11.74 7.46
CA GLU A 232 -10.42 11.36 8.16
C GLU A 232 -10.49 9.96 8.77
N GLU A 233 -11.57 9.64 9.49
CA GLU A 233 -11.75 8.33 10.13
C GLU A 233 -11.76 7.20 9.09
N THR A 234 -12.42 7.39 7.95
CA THR A 234 -12.42 6.39 6.86
C THR A 234 -11.00 6.10 6.34
N LEU A 235 -10.23 7.13 5.97
CA LEU A 235 -8.88 6.92 5.44
C LEU A 235 -7.95 6.33 6.49
N VAL A 236 -8.00 6.84 7.72
CA VAL A 236 -7.18 6.34 8.83
C VAL A 236 -7.52 4.88 9.14
N HIS A 237 -8.80 4.48 9.09
CA HIS A 237 -9.24 3.10 9.27
C HIS A 237 -8.65 2.16 8.22
N GLU A 238 -8.85 2.47 6.94
CA GLU A 238 -8.36 1.61 5.86
C GLU A 238 -6.82 1.57 5.80
N PHE A 239 -6.15 2.70 6.07
CA PHE A 239 -4.69 2.74 6.14
C PHE A 239 -4.15 1.98 7.36
N THR A 240 -4.90 1.95 8.45
CA THR A 240 -4.56 1.14 9.63
C THR A 240 -4.67 -0.35 9.33
N HIS A 241 -5.73 -0.81 8.64
CA HIS A 241 -5.78 -2.19 8.13
C HIS A 241 -4.54 -2.55 7.33
N HIS A 242 -4.12 -1.65 6.43
CA HIS A 242 -2.94 -1.86 5.63
C HIS A 242 -1.67 -2.03 6.48
N LEU A 243 -1.39 -1.12 7.43
CA LEU A 243 -0.25 -1.24 8.34
C LEU A 243 -0.28 -2.54 9.15
N ARG A 244 -1.45 -2.94 9.65
CA ARG A 244 -1.64 -4.21 10.37
C ARG A 244 -1.29 -5.43 9.49
N HIS A 245 -1.44 -5.33 8.18
CA HIS A 245 -1.10 -6.37 7.21
C HIS A 245 0.38 -6.33 6.75
N VAL A 246 1.02 -5.17 6.64
CA VAL A 246 2.37 -5.08 6.04
C VAL A 246 3.50 -4.79 7.03
N ASP A 247 3.21 -4.22 8.20
CA ASP A 247 4.22 -3.96 9.22
C ASP A 247 4.49 -5.20 10.07
N GLU A 248 5.52 -5.96 9.69
CA GLU A 248 5.96 -7.17 10.39
C GLU A 248 6.56 -6.88 11.77
N THR A 249 6.85 -5.62 12.12
CA THR A 249 7.33 -5.29 13.47
C THR A 249 6.21 -5.21 14.50
N ARG A 250 4.96 -5.29 14.04
CA ARG A 250 3.76 -5.39 14.89
C ARG A 250 3.54 -6.83 15.34
N GLY A 251 2.95 -6.97 16.52
CA GLY A 251 2.58 -8.26 17.09
C GLY A 251 1.31 -8.17 17.92
N GLY A 252 0.81 -9.32 18.35
CA GLY A 252 -0.38 -9.44 19.17
C GLY A 252 -1.58 -8.76 18.51
N LEU A 253 -2.26 -7.92 19.30
CA LEU A 253 -3.45 -7.18 18.89
C LEU A 253 -3.22 -6.21 17.72
N THR A 254 -2.00 -5.71 17.56
CA THR A 254 -1.68 -4.64 16.59
C THR A 254 -1.34 -5.18 15.19
N ARG A 255 -1.24 -6.49 15.03
CA ARG A 255 -1.00 -7.19 13.76
C ARG A 255 -2.29 -7.85 13.30
N THR A 256 -2.48 -7.96 11.98
CA THR A 256 -3.65 -8.65 11.43
C THR A 256 -3.79 -10.06 12.02
N PRO A 257 -4.99 -10.47 12.50
CA PRO A 257 -5.24 -11.83 12.93
C PRO A 257 -5.47 -12.76 11.74
N LEU A 258 -5.63 -12.22 10.53
CA LEU A 258 -5.79 -13.02 9.31
C LEU A 258 -4.48 -13.73 8.97
N LYS A 259 -4.59 -14.98 8.53
CA LYS A 259 -3.49 -15.82 8.08
C LYS A 259 -2.90 -15.25 6.78
N LEU A 260 -1.58 -15.10 6.78
CA LEU A 260 -0.79 -14.69 5.63
C LEU A 260 0.09 -15.87 5.18
N ASN A 261 0.40 -15.96 3.89
CA ASN A 261 1.42 -16.87 3.37
C ASN A 261 2.84 -16.28 3.53
N GLU A 262 3.85 -17.01 3.05
CA GLU A 262 5.27 -16.61 3.13
C GLU A 262 5.58 -15.31 2.38
N ASN A 263 4.78 -14.96 1.37
CA ASN A 263 4.90 -13.71 0.62
C ASN A 263 4.17 -12.53 1.30
N GLY A 264 3.59 -12.75 2.49
CA GLY A 264 2.79 -11.74 3.20
C GLY A 264 1.40 -11.51 2.59
N GLU A 265 0.94 -12.40 1.70
CA GLU A 265 -0.38 -12.32 1.09
C GLU A 265 -1.41 -13.01 1.97
N ARG A 266 -2.61 -12.42 2.09
CA ARG A 266 -3.72 -13.06 2.78
C ARG A 266 -4.14 -14.33 2.04
N ILE A 267 -4.26 -15.43 2.79
CA ILE A 267 -4.78 -16.68 2.24
C ILE A 267 -6.29 -16.62 2.05
N SER A 268 -6.83 -17.46 1.16
CA SER A 268 -8.26 -17.55 0.88
C SER A 268 -9.07 -17.82 2.16
N SER A 269 -10.20 -17.12 2.28
CA SER A 269 -11.21 -17.35 3.31
C SER A 269 -11.68 -18.81 3.38
N THR A 270 -11.60 -19.56 2.27
CA THR A 270 -11.94 -20.99 2.20
C THR A 270 -10.97 -21.91 2.96
N ARG A 271 -9.79 -21.40 3.35
CA ARG A 271 -8.80 -22.15 4.15
C ARG A 271 -8.99 -21.99 5.66
N TYR A 272 -10.03 -21.26 6.08
CA TYR A 272 -10.39 -21.10 7.48
C TYR A 272 -11.52 -22.06 7.85
N ALA A 273 -11.59 -22.43 9.13
CA ALA A 273 -12.85 -22.92 9.66
C ALA A 273 -13.89 -21.78 9.59
N PRO A 274 -15.17 -22.03 9.23
CA PRO A 274 -16.16 -20.97 9.03
C PRO A 274 -16.28 -19.98 10.21
N LYS A 275 -16.27 -20.49 11.44
CA LYS A 275 -16.32 -19.64 12.66
C LYS A 275 -15.00 -18.88 12.90
N GLU A 276 -13.87 -19.48 12.52
CA GLU A 276 -12.55 -18.88 12.73
C GLU A 276 -12.39 -17.62 11.89
N TYR A 277 -12.75 -17.66 10.60
CA TYR A 277 -12.64 -16.52 9.70
C TYR A 277 -13.44 -15.31 10.22
N ASN A 278 -14.71 -15.52 10.55
CA ASN A 278 -15.58 -14.46 11.08
C ASN A 278 -15.07 -13.92 12.43
N SER A 279 -14.54 -14.78 13.30
CA SER A 279 -13.95 -14.33 14.58
C SER A 279 -12.69 -13.49 14.35
N ALA A 280 -11.86 -13.88 13.38
CA ALA A 280 -10.68 -13.12 12.98
C ALA A 280 -11.06 -11.77 12.35
N LEU A 281 -12.10 -11.72 11.52
CA LEU A 281 -12.63 -10.45 11.00
C LEU A 281 -13.17 -9.55 12.12
N ASN A 282 -13.91 -10.11 13.08
CA ASN A 282 -14.38 -9.33 14.24
C ASN A 282 -13.20 -8.72 15.01
N LEU A 283 -12.14 -9.49 15.26
CA LEU A 283 -10.95 -8.97 15.92
C LEU A 283 -10.20 -7.95 15.05
N GLU A 284 -10.08 -8.18 13.74
CA GLU A 284 -9.40 -7.27 12.82
C GLU A 284 -10.10 -5.91 12.75
N GLU A 285 -11.41 -5.88 12.54
CA GLU A 285 -12.18 -4.64 12.49
C GLU A 285 -12.17 -3.92 13.85
N ALA A 286 -12.40 -4.63 14.96
CA ALA A 286 -12.45 -4.02 16.29
C ALA A 286 -11.10 -3.40 16.68
N SER A 287 -10.01 -4.11 16.41
CA SER A 287 -8.65 -3.60 16.70
C SER A 287 -8.30 -2.42 15.80
N THR A 288 -8.78 -2.42 14.56
CA THR A 288 -8.59 -1.32 13.61
C THR A 288 -9.38 -0.10 14.04
N VAL A 289 -10.66 -0.24 14.41
CA VAL A 289 -11.47 0.86 14.96
C VAL A 289 -10.81 1.46 16.20
N ALA A 290 -10.37 0.63 17.14
CA ALA A 290 -9.65 1.09 18.34
C ALA A 290 -8.38 1.89 17.99
N GLU A 291 -7.62 1.42 17.00
CA GLU A 291 -6.41 2.10 16.55
C GLU A 291 -6.71 3.39 15.75
N SER A 292 -7.78 3.42 14.97
CA SER A 292 -8.27 4.64 14.30
C SER A 292 -8.66 5.70 15.33
N LEU A 293 -9.36 5.30 16.39
CA LEU A 293 -9.76 6.20 17.47
C LEU A 293 -8.58 6.82 18.22
N VAL A 294 -7.40 6.20 18.29
CA VAL A 294 -6.22 6.88 18.88
C VAL A 294 -5.51 7.80 17.90
N ARG A 295 -5.72 7.61 16.59
CA ARG A 295 -5.01 8.30 15.50
C ARG A 295 -5.71 9.54 14.99
N ILE A 296 -7.05 9.55 14.99
CA ILE A 296 -7.80 10.69 14.47
C ILE A 296 -7.74 11.87 15.44
N GLN A 297 -7.69 13.07 14.88
CA GLN A 297 -7.72 14.30 15.66
C GLN A 297 -9.13 14.63 16.16
N ALA A 298 -10.10 14.55 15.25
CA ALA A 298 -11.50 14.84 15.52
C ALA A 298 -12.35 13.58 15.30
N PRO A 299 -13.11 13.13 16.30
CA PRO A 299 -14.10 12.07 16.09
C PRO A 299 -15.15 12.51 15.06
N SER A 300 -15.70 11.55 14.32
CA SER A 300 -16.83 11.82 13.45
C SER A 300 -18.09 12.16 14.26
N ALA A 301 -19.04 12.89 13.65
CA ALA A 301 -20.27 13.35 14.32
C ALA A 301 -21.25 12.21 14.67
N GLY A 302 -20.94 10.98 14.28
CA GLY A 302 -21.72 9.78 14.56
C GLY A 302 -20.79 8.59 14.81
N ALA A 303 -21.34 7.46 15.24
CA ALA A 303 -20.55 6.25 15.36
C ALA A 303 -20.40 5.57 14.00
N ASN A 304 -19.24 4.97 13.76
CA ASN A 304 -19.12 4.00 12.69
C ASN A 304 -20.07 2.80 12.91
N GLY A 305 -20.44 2.11 11.83
CA GLY A 305 -21.46 1.06 11.84
C GLY A 305 -21.16 -0.12 12.76
N TYR A 306 -19.90 -0.30 13.17
CA TYR A 306 -19.48 -1.40 14.04
C TYR A 306 -20.06 -1.29 15.45
N TYR A 307 -20.27 -0.07 15.96
CA TYR A 307 -20.86 0.13 17.29
C TYR A 307 -22.31 -0.33 17.38
N ALA A 308 -23.02 -0.48 16.26
CA ALA A 308 -24.35 -1.10 16.24
C ALA A 308 -24.30 -2.60 16.61
N ALA A 309 -23.15 -3.26 16.45
CA ALA A 309 -22.93 -4.66 16.80
C ALA A 309 -22.24 -4.86 18.17
N THR A 310 -22.21 -3.82 19.00
CA THR A 310 -21.78 -3.87 20.41
C THR A 310 -23.01 -3.67 21.31
N THR A 311 -22.92 -3.98 22.61
CA THR A 311 -24.06 -3.79 23.55
C THR A 311 -23.65 -3.24 24.92
N VAL A 312 -22.37 -2.96 25.14
CA VAL A 312 -21.82 -2.57 26.45
C VAL A 312 -21.43 -1.08 26.48
N HIS A 313 -21.44 -0.49 27.67
CA HIS A 313 -21.01 0.89 27.98
C HIS A 313 -21.80 2.02 27.31
N GLY A 314 -23.05 1.75 26.90
CA GLY A 314 -23.98 2.78 26.43
C GLY A 314 -25.20 2.23 25.73
N ASP A 315 -26.29 3.01 25.75
CA ASP A 315 -27.57 2.59 25.15
C ASP A 315 -27.58 2.75 23.63
N THR A 316 -26.83 3.72 23.11
CA THR A 316 -26.77 4.02 21.68
C THR A 316 -25.37 3.75 21.12
N PRO A 317 -25.24 3.40 19.82
CA PRO A 317 -23.94 3.23 19.17
C PRO A 317 -23.00 4.43 19.38
N TYR A 318 -23.55 5.65 19.35
CA TYR A 318 -22.76 6.87 19.53
C TYR A 318 -22.25 7.04 20.97
N LYS A 319 -23.04 6.71 22.00
CA LYS A 319 -22.55 6.73 23.39
C LYS A 319 -21.37 5.76 23.59
N ARG A 320 -21.42 4.59 22.95
CA ARG A 320 -20.34 3.58 23.01
C ARG A 320 -19.07 4.03 22.29
N TYR A 321 -19.24 4.68 21.13
CA TYR A 321 -18.14 5.32 20.41
C TYR A 321 -17.46 6.40 21.25
N LEU A 322 -18.24 7.28 21.89
CA LEU A 322 -17.70 8.33 22.76
C LEU A 322 -17.00 7.76 24.00
N HIS A 323 -17.55 6.71 24.61
CA HIS A 323 -16.91 5.98 25.70
C HIS A 323 -15.53 5.43 25.27
N ASP A 324 -15.46 4.78 24.11
CA ASP A 324 -14.19 4.24 23.61
C ASP A 324 -13.18 5.34 23.31
N ARG A 325 -13.63 6.48 22.77
CA ARG A 325 -12.76 7.64 22.53
C ARG A 325 -12.20 8.20 23.83
N ASP A 326 -13.00 8.30 24.89
CA ASP A 326 -12.56 8.77 26.20
C ASP A 326 -11.50 7.84 26.82
N ILE A 327 -11.70 6.52 26.71
CA ILE A 327 -10.73 5.51 27.17
C ILE A 327 -9.43 5.59 26.35
N MET A 328 -9.55 5.69 25.03
CA MET A 328 -8.42 5.62 24.11
C MET A 328 -7.58 6.90 24.12
N VAL A 329 -8.21 8.06 24.27
CA VAL A 329 -7.52 9.36 24.30
C VAL A 329 -8.08 10.23 25.44
N PRO A 330 -7.78 9.90 26.72
CA PRO A 330 -8.35 10.60 27.86
C PRO A 330 -7.94 12.06 27.89
N GLY A 331 -8.92 12.97 27.94
CA GLY A 331 -8.69 14.42 28.02
C GLY A 331 -7.98 15.05 26.82
N GLY A 332 -7.82 14.33 25.70
CA GLY A 332 -6.94 14.73 24.61
C GLY A 332 -7.63 14.92 23.25
N SER A 333 -7.29 16.02 22.59
CA SER A 333 -7.49 16.26 21.14
C SER A 333 -6.27 15.87 20.30
N GLN A 334 -5.19 15.41 20.96
CA GLN A 334 -3.90 15.12 20.32
C GLN A 334 -3.87 13.68 19.79
N PRO A 335 -3.72 13.48 18.47
CA PRO A 335 -3.61 12.16 17.89
C PRO A 335 -2.31 11.46 18.29
N LEU A 336 -2.38 10.17 18.62
CA LEU A 336 -1.23 9.32 18.85
C LEU A 336 -0.77 8.67 17.54
N ARG A 337 0.55 8.50 17.37
CA ARG A 337 1.16 7.89 16.19
C ARG A 337 2.23 6.87 16.56
N GLY A 338 2.54 5.96 15.65
CA GLY A 338 3.57 4.94 15.83
C GLY A 338 3.36 4.09 17.08
N HIS A 339 4.46 3.77 17.75
CA HIS A 339 4.46 2.91 18.92
C HIS A 339 3.59 3.42 20.08
N ARG A 340 3.35 4.75 20.17
CA ARG A 340 2.44 5.31 21.18
C ARG A 340 0.98 4.92 20.91
N ALA A 341 0.54 4.99 19.64
CA ALA A 341 -0.79 4.53 19.24
C ALA A 341 -0.94 3.02 19.48
N GLU A 342 0.04 2.24 19.01
CA GLU A 342 0.05 0.78 19.18
C GLU A 342 -0.03 0.37 20.67
N ARG A 343 0.79 1.00 21.52
CA ARG A 343 0.80 0.73 22.97
C ARG A 343 -0.54 1.07 23.62
N GLN A 344 -1.14 2.21 23.25
CA GLN A 344 -2.42 2.63 23.79
C GLN A 344 -3.50 1.59 23.51
N VAL A 345 -3.57 1.12 22.25
CA VAL A 345 -4.53 0.08 21.85
C VAL A 345 -4.29 -1.21 22.65
N VAL A 346 -3.04 -1.68 22.75
CA VAL A 346 -2.73 -2.90 23.53
C VAL A 346 -3.14 -2.79 25.00
N GLN A 347 -2.95 -1.62 25.61
CA GLN A 347 -3.27 -1.41 27.02
C GLN A 347 -4.76 -1.27 27.29
N LYS A 348 -5.51 -0.65 26.36
CA LYS A 348 -6.88 -0.19 26.61
C LYS A 348 -7.96 -0.95 25.85
N PHE A 349 -7.61 -1.76 24.87
CA PHE A 349 -8.59 -2.46 24.03
C PHE A 349 -9.64 -3.23 24.84
N GLY A 350 -9.23 -4.01 25.85
CA GLY A 350 -10.17 -4.79 26.66
C GLY A 350 -11.16 -3.97 27.48
N GLU A 351 -10.93 -2.66 27.65
CA GLU A 351 -11.84 -1.74 28.36
C GLU A 351 -12.89 -1.11 27.42
N THR A 352 -12.77 -1.30 26.09
CA THR A 352 -13.62 -0.66 25.09
C THR A 352 -14.88 -1.45 24.74
N SER A 353 -15.96 -0.76 24.40
CA SER A 353 -17.15 -1.33 23.77
C SER A 353 -16.83 -2.08 22.48
N ILE A 354 -15.93 -1.55 21.65
CA ILE A 354 -15.60 -2.19 20.37
C ILE A 354 -14.92 -3.55 20.55
N SER A 355 -14.24 -3.79 21.68
CA SER A 355 -13.70 -5.13 21.98
C SER A 355 -14.78 -6.20 22.14
N HIS A 356 -16.04 -5.82 22.39
CA HIS A 356 -17.16 -6.75 22.46
C HIS A 356 -17.87 -6.94 21.10
N MET A 357 -17.36 -6.36 20.01
CA MET A 357 -17.98 -6.43 18.69
C MET A 357 -18.06 -7.87 18.18
N GLY A 358 -19.27 -8.28 17.77
CA GLY A 358 -19.56 -9.58 17.16
C GLY A 358 -20.40 -9.42 15.89
N TYR A 359 -19.88 -8.62 14.94
CA TYR A 359 -20.56 -8.22 13.71
C TYR A 359 -20.72 -9.40 12.73
N TYR A 360 -19.63 -10.13 12.47
CA TYR A 360 -19.62 -11.28 11.57
C TYR A 360 -20.03 -12.56 12.30
N ARG A 361 -21.08 -13.22 11.79
CA ARG A 361 -21.69 -14.42 12.40
C ARG A 361 -21.82 -15.56 11.38
N PRO A 362 -21.70 -16.83 11.82
CA PRO A 362 -21.33 -17.26 13.18
C PRO A 362 -19.85 -16.99 13.47
N GLY A 363 -19.52 -16.57 14.70
CA GLY A 363 -18.17 -16.25 15.15
C GLY A 363 -18.15 -15.78 16.61
N SER A 364 -16.97 -15.80 17.24
CA SER A 364 -16.74 -15.17 18.55
C SER A 364 -16.65 -13.65 18.38
N ASN A 365 -16.99 -12.90 19.44
CA ASN A 365 -16.68 -11.47 19.47
C ASN A 365 -15.17 -11.24 19.54
N ALA A 366 -14.74 -10.01 19.25
CA ALA A 366 -13.33 -9.66 19.13
C ALA A 366 -12.51 -10.00 20.38
N GLY A 367 -12.95 -9.56 21.56
CA GLY A 367 -12.25 -9.73 22.84
C GLY A 367 -12.13 -11.20 23.23
N ARG A 368 -13.20 -11.99 23.07
CA ARG A 368 -13.14 -13.44 23.31
C ARG A 368 -12.18 -14.12 22.36
N TYR A 369 -12.20 -13.77 21.07
CA TYR A 369 -11.27 -14.37 20.10
C TYR A 369 -9.80 -13.99 20.39
N LEU A 370 -9.55 -12.77 20.87
CA LEU A 370 -8.22 -12.35 21.33
C LEU A 370 -7.73 -13.22 22.49
N GLU A 371 -8.54 -13.40 23.53
CA GLU A 371 -8.20 -14.22 24.69
C GLU A 371 -8.01 -15.70 24.31
N GLU A 372 -8.85 -16.25 23.43
CA GLU A 372 -8.69 -17.61 22.91
C GLU A 372 -7.35 -17.78 22.17
N ARG A 373 -6.93 -16.80 21.37
CA ARG A 373 -5.62 -16.86 20.68
C ARG A 373 -4.46 -16.69 21.64
N LYS A 374 -4.59 -15.81 22.63
CA LYS A 374 -3.59 -15.59 23.67
C LYS A 374 -3.37 -16.85 24.49
N ALA A 375 -4.45 -17.50 24.93
CA ALA A 375 -4.39 -18.77 25.67
C ALA A 375 -3.75 -19.90 24.86
N LYS A 376 -3.95 -19.92 23.54
CA LYS A 376 -3.32 -20.88 22.62
C LYS A 376 -1.88 -20.54 22.24
N GLY A 377 -1.35 -19.37 22.64
CA GLY A 377 -0.04 -18.90 22.17
C GLY A 377 0.01 -18.57 20.67
N ASN A 378 -1.15 -18.39 20.03
CA ASN A 378 -1.28 -18.23 18.58
C ASN A 378 -1.42 -16.76 18.15
N LEU A 379 -0.98 -15.81 18.97
CA LEU A 379 -0.97 -14.40 18.58
C LEU A 379 0.17 -14.15 17.58
N PRO A 380 -0.01 -13.23 16.61
CA PRO A 380 1.07 -12.87 15.70
C PRO A 380 2.29 -12.36 16.46
N VAL A 381 3.48 -12.79 16.07
CA VAL A 381 4.75 -12.40 16.72
C VAL A 381 5.42 -11.29 15.91
N ALA A 382 5.86 -10.24 16.59
CA ALA A 382 6.63 -9.16 15.98
C ALA A 382 7.99 -9.67 15.51
N SER A 383 8.33 -9.41 14.24
CA SER A 383 9.69 -9.58 13.74
C SER A 383 10.61 -8.57 14.40
N LYS A 384 11.76 -9.04 14.90
CA LYS A 384 12.80 -8.12 15.39
C LYS A 384 13.47 -7.47 14.20
N PRO A 385 13.70 -6.13 14.21
CA PRO A 385 14.48 -5.50 13.15
C PRO A 385 15.86 -6.14 13.13
N SER A 386 16.24 -6.74 11.99
CA SER A 386 17.60 -7.24 11.82
C SER A 386 18.54 -6.05 11.92
N LYS A 387 19.38 -6.02 12.96
CA LYS A 387 20.49 -5.06 13.00
C LYS A 387 21.35 -5.39 11.80
N LYS A 388 21.31 -4.56 10.75
CA LYS A 388 22.28 -4.63 9.66
C LYS A 388 23.66 -4.59 10.34
N LYS A 389 24.40 -5.71 10.30
CA LYS A 389 25.80 -5.71 10.68
C LYS A 389 26.44 -4.63 9.82
N LYS A 390 27.05 -3.62 10.45
CA LYS A 390 27.88 -2.65 9.75
C LYS A 390 28.84 -3.47 8.89
N ALA A 391 28.79 -3.31 7.57
CA ALA A 391 29.79 -3.93 6.71
C ALA A 391 31.17 -3.50 7.25
N PRO A 392 32.13 -4.43 7.42
CA PRO A 392 33.48 -4.04 7.78
C PRO A 392 33.95 -3.02 6.73
N ASP A 393 34.47 -1.90 7.23
CA ASP A 393 34.97 -0.79 6.43
C ASP A 393 36.07 -1.33 5.50
N MET A 394 35.75 -1.55 4.23
CA MET A 394 36.66 -2.07 3.21
C MET A 394 37.52 -0.96 2.60
N THR A 395 37.85 0.07 3.39
CA THR A 395 38.79 1.15 3.01
C THR A 395 40.23 0.82 3.39
N GLY A 396 40.59 -0.48 3.34
CA GLY A 396 41.93 -0.99 3.60
C GLY A 396 42.61 -1.59 2.37
N PHE A 397 42.46 -1.00 1.18
CA PHE A 397 43.33 -1.31 0.05
C PHE A 397 44.64 -0.50 0.18
N GLY A 398 45.52 -0.98 1.06
CA GLY A 398 46.91 -0.55 1.13
C GLY A 398 47.74 -1.31 0.10
N THR A 399 48.12 -0.62 -0.97
CA THR A 399 49.16 -1.04 -1.91
C THR A 399 50.48 -1.23 -1.15
N LYS A 400 50.98 -2.48 -1.08
CA LYS A 400 52.35 -2.77 -0.64
C LYS A 400 53.31 -2.50 -1.79
N GLY A 401 53.95 -1.33 -1.78
CA GLY A 401 55.27 -1.10 -2.39
C GLY A 401 56.34 -1.13 -1.28
N PRO A 402 57.56 -1.60 -1.54
CA PRO A 402 58.57 -1.78 -0.50
C PRO A 402 59.40 -0.51 -0.27
N GLY A 403 59.68 -0.23 1.01
CA GLY A 403 60.83 0.59 1.43
C GLY A 403 60.53 2.05 1.77
N MET A 404 60.44 2.37 3.06
CA MET A 404 61.43 3.21 3.76
C MET A 404 60.94 3.52 5.19
N VAL A 405 61.80 3.10 6.13
CA VAL A 405 62.21 3.70 7.42
C VAL A 405 61.31 4.80 8.03
N GLY A 406 60.95 4.57 9.29
CA GLY A 406 59.98 5.36 10.04
C GLY A 406 60.47 6.67 10.66
N ALA A 407 59.50 7.36 11.26
CA ALA A 407 59.70 8.41 12.24
C ALA A 407 58.44 8.54 13.10
N GLU A 408 58.63 8.44 14.41
CA GLU A 408 57.62 8.70 15.43
C GLU A 408 57.23 10.19 15.50
N ALA A 409 56.00 10.39 15.97
CA ALA A 409 55.50 11.54 16.72
C ALA A 409 55.47 12.94 16.05
N SER A 410 54.25 13.49 15.95
CA SER A 410 53.91 14.66 16.76
C SER A 410 52.40 14.93 16.77
N LYS A 411 51.90 15.13 17.99
CA LYS A 411 50.58 15.68 18.29
C LYS A 411 50.57 17.16 17.92
N SER A 412 49.54 17.66 17.24
CA SER A 412 49.20 19.08 17.34
C SER A 412 47.71 19.25 17.66
N LYS A 413 47.48 19.82 18.85
CA LYS A 413 46.22 20.39 19.29
C LYS A 413 46.12 21.77 18.67
N ASN A 414 45.00 22.13 18.06
CA ASN A 414 44.57 23.53 18.03
C ASN A 414 43.05 23.62 18.13
N ARG A 415 42.60 23.76 19.38
CA ARG A 415 41.25 24.13 19.78
C ARG A 415 41.35 25.60 20.19
N ARG A 416 40.86 26.53 19.37
CA ARG A 416 40.72 27.94 19.76
C ARG A 416 39.24 28.28 19.85
N ALA A 417 38.81 28.47 21.09
CA ALA A 417 37.54 29.06 21.46
C ALA A 417 37.61 30.57 21.25
N THR A 418 36.52 31.17 20.77
CA THR A 418 36.22 32.59 20.95
C THR A 418 34.94 32.72 21.76
N LYS A 419 35.02 33.52 22.83
CA LYS A 419 34.02 33.80 23.85
C LYS A 419 33.81 35.32 23.85
N ALA A 420 32.57 35.78 23.87
CA ALA A 420 32.16 37.14 24.30
C ALA A 420 30.65 37.04 24.60
N ARG A 421 30.14 36.86 25.83
CA ARG A 421 30.19 37.58 27.13
C ARG A 421 29.39 38.90 27.14
N ARG A 422 28.24 38.90 27.83
CA ARG A 422 28.09 39.55 29.13
C ARG A 422 27.21 38.70 30.04
#